data_AF-A0A934Y0D2-F1
#
_entry.id   AF-A0A934Y0D2-F1
#
_cell.length_a   1.000
_cell.length_b   1.000
_cell.length_c   1.000
_cell.angle_alpha   90.00
_cell.angle_beta   90.00
_cell.angle_gamma   90.00
#
_symmetry.space_group_name_H-M   'P 1'
#
loop_
_entity.id
_entity.type
_entity.pdbx_description
1 polymer ?
#
loop_
_entity_poly.entity_id
_entity_poly.type
_entity_poly.pdbx_seq_one_letter_code
_entity_poly.pdbx_strand_id
1 'polypeptide(L)'
;MTCIDDGPAAAVADSVTVNEDSGANTITVLTNDTPDPDGTAFVVTAVGTATNGTTAVGPAGANVTYTPNGNYCGPDSFTYTITGGSSATVTVTVTCIDDGPAAAVADSVTVNEDSGANTITVLTNDTPDPDGTAFVVTAVGTATNGTTAVGPAGANVTYTPNGNYCGPDSFTYTITGGSSETVSVTVTCIDDGPAAAVARQRDGKRRQRRQHDHGIDQRYARPDGHGLCRHRRQYRDQRTTAVARPVRT
;
A
#
# COMPACT_ATOMS: atom_id res chain seq x y z
N MET A 1 49.06 -53.33 32.23
CA MET A 1 48.01 -52.31 32.11
C MET A 1 46.67 -53.02 32.18
N THR A 2 45.90 -52.79 33.23
CA THR A 2 44.44 -52.95 33.15
C THR A 2 43.91 -51.66 32.53
N CYS A 3 42.96 -51.73 31.60
CA CYS A 3 42.07 -50.60 31.41
C CYS A 3 41.30 -50.39 32.71
N ILE A 4 41.29 -49.16 33.19
CA ILE A 4 40.25 -48.70 34.11
C ILE A 4 39.18 -48.12 33.18
N ASP A 5 37.94 -48.53 33.37
CA ASP A 5 36.80 -47.85 32.78
C ASP A 5 36.59 -46.59 33.62
N ASP A 6 37.11 -45.47 33.14
CA ASP A 6 37.05 -44.18 33.84
C ASP A 6 35.65 -43.52 33.76
N GLY A 7 34.70 -44.18 33.08
CA GLY A 7 33.26 -43.86 33.09
C GLY A 7 32.75 -43.17 31.82
N PRO A 8 31.43 -43.27 31.54
CA PRO A 8 30.84 -42.67 30.35
C PRO A 8 30.67 -41.14 30.48
N ALA A 9 30.62 -40.46 29.34
CA ALA A 9 30.25 -39.04 29.28
C ALA A 9 28.90 -38.76 29.96
N ALA A 10 28.81 -37.64 30.68
CA ALA A 10 27.62 -37.20 31.39
C ALA A 10 27.23 -35.77 30.98
N ALA A 11 26.05 -35.64 30.36
CA ALA A 11 25.42 -34.35 30.13
C ALA A 11 24.61 -33.91 31.36
N VAL A 12 24.55 -32.61 31.64
CA VAL A 12 23.93 -32.01 32.82
C VAL A 12 22.89 -30.96 32.39
N ALA A 13 21.84 -30.75 33.19
CA ALA A 13 20.78 -29.81 32.82
C ALA A 13 21.22 -28.34 32.97
N ASP A 14 20.84 -27.53 31.99
CA ASP A 14 21.17 -26.10 31.91
C ASP A 14 19.94 -25.19 32.12
N SER A 15 20.22 -23.93 32.44
CA SER A 15 19.24 -22.84 32.45
C SER A 15 19.83 -21.56 31.86
N VAL A 16 19.10 -20.94 30.93
CA VAL A 16 19.46 -19.63 30.35
C VAL A 16 18.27 -18.67 30.37
N THR A 17 18.56 -17.38 30.41
CA THR A 17 17.59 -16.30 30.23
C THR A 17 17.97 -15.52 28.98
N VAL A 18 16.99 -15.27 28.11
CA VAL A 18 17.13 -14.48 26.88
C VAL A 18 15.95 -13.51 26.78
N ASN A 19 16.09 -12.43 26.02
CA ASN A 19 14.98 -11.54 25.72
C ASN A 19 14.10 -12.15 24.61
N GLU A 20 12.82 -11.81 24.55
CA GLU A 20 12.07 -11.99 23.28
C GLU A 20 12.65 -11.11 22.16
N ASP A 21 12.31 -11.44 20.92
CA ASP A 21 12.82 -10.84 19.67
C ASP A 21 14.35 -10.73 19.52
N SER A 22 15.10 -11.40 20.41
CA SER A 22 16.54 -11.54 20.30
C SER A 22 16.94 -12.45 19.13
N GLY A 23 18.07 -12.11 18.48
CA GLY A 23 18.68 -12.98 17.49
C GLY A 23 19.25 -14.27 18.09
N ALA A 24 20.03 -15.03 17.31
CA ALA A 24 20.59 -16.31 17.75
C ALA A 24 21.52 -16.17 18.99
N ASN A 25 20.98 -16.44 20.17
CA ASN A 25 21.70 -16.42 21.44
C ASN A 25 22.63 -17.64 21.53
N THR A 26 23.84 -17.46 22.04
CA THR A 26 24.82 -18.56 22.22
C THR A 26 24.77 -19.12 23.64
N ILE A 27 24.63 -20.43 23.78
CA ILE A 27 24.46 -21.15 25.06
C ILE A 27 25.60 -22.16 25.26
N THR A 28 26.43 -21.93 26.27
CA THR A 28 27.66 -22.71 26.55
C THR A 28 27.41 -23.94 27.43
N VAL A 29 26.66 -24.90 26.89
CA VAL A 29 26.22 -26.12 27.60
C VAL A 29 27.35 -27.02 28.13
N LEU A 30 28.52 -27.02 27.51
CA LEU A 30 29.62 -27.95 27.85
C LEU A 30 30.39 -27.61 29.16
N THR A 31 29.85 -26.73 30.02
CA THR A 31 30.61 -26.14 31.15
C THR A 31 30.45 -26.89 32.47
N ASN A 32 29.30 -27.54 32.65
CA ASN A 32 28.91 -28.42 33.76
C ASN A 32 29.00 -29.91 33.40
N ASP A 33 29.07 -30.23 32.10
CA ASP A 33 29.18 -31.58 31.54
C ASP A 33 30.51 -32.28 31.86
N THR A 34 30.51 -33.61 31.78
CA THR A 34 31.70 -34.47 31.92
C THR A 34 31.99 -35.21 30.61
N PRO A 35 33.21 -35.14 30.05
CA PRO A 35 33.60 -35.87 28.84
C PRO A 35 33.74 -37.38 29.08
N ASP A 36 33.70 -38.13 27.98
CA ASP A 36 34.24 -39.50 27.92
C ASP A 36 35.79 -39.41 28.05
N PRO A 37 36.42 -40.03 29.06
CA PRO A 37 37.88 -39.96 29.27
C PRO A 37 38.71 -40.69 28.20
N ASP A 38 38.14 -41.73 27.55
CA ASP A 38 38.74 -42.40 26.39
C ASP A 38 38.40 -41.67 25.07
N GLY A 39 37.50 -40.67 25.12
CA GLY A 39 37.04 -39.88 24.00
C GLY A 39 38.05 -38.83 23.49
N THR A 40 38.05 -38.59 22.18
CA THR A 40 39.04 -37.70 21.52
C THR A 40 38.58 -36.25 21.31
N ALA A 41 37.29 -35.96 21.48
CA ALA A 41 36.73 -34.60 21.35
C ALA A 41 35.47 -34.43 22.19
N PHE A 42 35.39 -33.36 22.97
CA PHE A 42 34.24 -33.03 23.81
C PHE A 42 33.44 -31.90 23.17
N VAL A 43 32.33 -32.25 22.51
CA VAL A 43 31.52 -31.34 21.70
C VAL A 43 30.03 -31.72 21.77
N VAL A 44 29.16 -30.75 21.50
CA VAL A 44 27.76 -30.98 21.17
C VAL A 44 27.69 -31.66 19.79
N THR A 45 27.01 -32.80 19.71
CA THR A 45 26.84 -33.60 18.50
C THR A 45 25.44 -33.47 17.88
N ALA A 46 24.42 -33.18 18.70
CA ALA A 46 23.06 -32.92 18.24
C ALA A 46 22.30 -31.95 19.18
N VAL A 47 21.24 -31.34 18.67
CA VAL A 47 20.26 -30.56 19.44
C VAL A 47 18.85 -30.90 18.97
N GLY A 48 17.90 -30.95 19.90
CA GLY A 48 16.48 -31.10 19.64
C GLY A 48 15.80 -29.77 19.35
N THR A 49 14.61 -29.81 18.76
CA THR A 49 13.76 -28.62 18.56
C THR A 49 13.21 -28.10 19.89
N ALA A 50 13.18 -26.78 20.06
CA ALA A 50 12.37 -26.14 21.08
C ALA A 50 10.91 -25.98 20.59
N THR A 51 9.99 -25.53 21.47
CA THR A 51 8.58 -25.31 21.06
C THR A 51 8.36 -23.89 20.56
N ASN A 52 8.99 -22.91 21.22
CA ASN A 52 8.78 -21.49 21.00
C ASN A 52 10.06 -20.78 20.54
N GLY A 53 10.92 -21.50 19.83
CA GLY A 53 12.15 -20.99 19.25
C GLY A 53 12.84 -22.01 18.35
N THR A 54 13.92 -21.58 17.69
CA THR A 54 14.75 -22.38 16.79
C THR A 54 16.12 -22.65 17.41
N THR A 55 16.60 -23.89 17.26
CA THR A 55 17.84 -24.38 17.85
C THR A 55 18.83 -24.84 16.78
N ALA A 56 20.13 -24.65 17.01
CA ALA A 56 21.18 -25.21 16.17
C ALA A 56 22.44 -25.58 16.98
N VAL A 57 23.22 -26.53 16.48
CA VAL A 57 24.56 -26.83 17.01
C VAL A 57 25.53 -25.77 16.48
N GLY A 58 26.29 -25.14 17.37
CA GLY A 58 27.23 -24.08 17.04
C GLY A 58 28.47 -24.55 16.27
N PRO A 59 29.32 -23.61 15.82
CA PRO A 59 30.55 -23.92 15.10
C PRO A 59 31.43 -24.94 15.86
N ALA A 60 31.84 -25.99 15.14
CA ALA A 60 32.59 -27.14 15.67
C ALA A 60 31.96 -27.85 16.90
N GLY A 61 30.66 -27.66 17.17
CA GLY A 61 29.98 -28.24 18.32
C GLY A 61 30.35 -27.61 19.67
N ALA A 62 30.94 -26.40 19.67
CA ALA A 62 31.41 -25.75 20.91
C ALA A 62 30.28 -25.20 21.81
N ASN A 63 29.05 -25.12 21.30
CA ASN A 63 27.86 -24.58 22.00
C ASN A 63 26.58 -24.96 21.25
N VAL A 64 25.43 -24.56 21.80
CA VAL A 64 24.13 -24.51 21.12
C VAL A 64 23.76 -23.05 20.87
N THR A 65 23.02 -22.75 19.79
CA THR A 65 22.33 -21.47 19.63
C THR A 65 20.81 -21.62 19.76
N TYR A 66 20.16 -20.62 20.36
CA TYR A 66 18.70 -20.51 20.48
C TYR A 66 18.23 -19.12 20.03
N THR A 67 17.27 -19.09 19.12
CA THR A 67 16.53 -17.88 18.74
C THR A 67 15.08 -18.08 19.20
N PRO A 68 14.49 -17.21 20.03
CA PRO A 68 13.05 -17.22 20.28
C PRO A 68 12.25 -17.15 18.96
N ASN A 69 10.99 -17.58 19.01
CA ASN A 69 9.99 -17.10 18.07
C ASN A 69 9.70 -15.63 18.39
N GLY A 70 9.36 -14.83 17.37
CA GLY A 70 8.93 -13.45 17.59
C GLY A 70 7.68 -13.37 18.48
N ASN A 71 7.60 -12.34 19.30
CA ASN A 71 6.46 -12.02 20.16
C ASN A 71 6.16 -13.14 21.18
N TYR A 72 7.19 -13.88 21.60
CA TYR A 72 7.08 -14.94 22.59
C TYR A 72 7.96 -14.66 23.81
N CYS A 73 7.31 -14.38 24.94
CA CYS A 73 7.90 -14.53 26.26
C CYS A 73 7.26 -15.67 27.06
N GLY A 74 8.08 -16.31 27.90
CA GLY A 74 7.67 -17.47 28.71
C GLY A 74 8.74 -18.55 28.80
N PRO A 75 8.39 -19.70 29.41
CA PRO A 75 9.29 -20.85 29.53
C PRO A 75 9.30 -21.70 28.25
N ASP A 76 10.48 -22.00 27.73
CA ASP A 76 10.70 -22.96 26.64
C ASP A 76 11.82 -23.95 27.04
N SER A 77 11.97 -25.05 26.30
CA SER A 77 13.03 -26.02 26.57
C SER A 77 13.36 -26.87 25.35
N PHE A 78 14.59 -27.35 25.31
CA PHE A 78 15.06 -28.30 24.29
C PHE A 78 16.10 -29.24 24.91
N THR A 79 16.45 -30.32 24.21
CA THR A 79 17.54 -31.23 24.60
C THR A 79 18.77 -31.05 23.73
N TYR A 80 19.95 -31.37 24.25
CA TYR A 80 21.18 -31.48 23.47
C TYR A 80 21.89 -32.81 23.78
N THR A 81 22.78 -33.22 22.90
CA THR A 81 23.55 -34.48 22.99
C THR A 81 25.03 -34.19 22.81
N ILE A 82 25.89 -34.75 23.65
CA ILE A 82 27.35 -34.61 23.59
C ILE A 82 28.04 -35.84 22.98
N THR A 83 29.35 -35.77 22.76
CA THR A 83 30.16 -36.97 22.48
C THR A 83 29.92 -38.05 23.55
N GLY A 84 29.83 -39.31 23.14
CA GLY A 84 29.41 -40.42 24.01
C GLY A 84 27.89 -40.64 24.05
N GLY A 85 27.08 -39.75 23.45
CA GLY A 85 25.62 -39.92 23.32
C GLY A 85 24.81 -39.53 24.55
N SER A 86 25.47 -39.11 25.63
CA SER A 86 24.83 -38.50 26.80
C SER A 86 24.02 -37.27 26.38
N SER A 87 22.84 -37.08 26.97
CA SER A 87 21.93 -36.00 26.59
C SER A 87 21.24 -35.38 27.80
N ALA A 88 21.07 -34.06 27.78
CA ALA A 88 20.41 -33.31 28.85
C ALA A 88 19.49 -32.20 28.29
N THR A 89 18.77 -31.52 29.19
CA THR A 89 17.79 -30.49 28.87
C THR A 89 18.35 -29.10 29.17
N VAL A 90 18.21 -28.19 28.21
CA VAL A 90 18.36 -26.75 28.44
C VAL A 90 16.97 -26.18 28.71
N THR A 91 16.82 -25.50 29.84
CA THR A 91 15.64 -24.68 30.15
C THR A 91 15.89 -23.23 29.74
N VAL A 92 14.91 -22.63 29.05
CA VAL A 92 14.99 -21.25 28.57
C VAL A 92 13.89 -20.44 29.22
N THR A 93 14.25 -19.32 29.84
CA THR A 93 13.30 -18.28 30.22
C THR A 93 13.42 -17.15 29.21
N VAL A 94 12.40 -16.95 28.38
CA VAL A 94 12.32 -15.80 27.47
C VAL A 94 11.60 -14.68 28.22
N THR A 95 12.28 -13.55 28.45
CA THR A 95 11.72 -12.41 29.20
C THR A 95 11.02 -11.44 28.28
N CYS A 96 9.81 -11.02 28.68
CA CYS A 96 9.06 -10.05 27.90
C CYS A 96 9.72 -8.67 27.91
N ILE A 97 9.61 -7.93 26.81
CA ILE A 97 10.02 -6.53 26.67
C ILE A 97 8.84 -5.72 26.15
N ASP A 98 8.64 -4.53 26.70
CA ASP A 98 7.58 -3.59 26.27
C ASP A 98 7.98 -2.97 24.93
N ASP A 99 7.65 -3.64 23.83
CA ASP A 99 7.93 -3.17 22.48
C ASP A 99 6.98 -2.02 22.09
N GLY A 100 7.57 -0.94 21.57
CA GLY A 100 6.87 0.33 21.38
C GLY A 100 5.77 0.26 20.32
N PRO A 101 4.67 1.04 20.47
CA PRO A 101 3.56 1.02 19.53
C PRO A 101 3.98 1.48 18.13
N ALA A 102 3.32 0.93 17.11
CA ALA A 102 3.51 1.31 15.71
C ALA A 102 3.49 2.83 15.51
N ALA A 103 4.46 3.36 14.77
CA ALA A 103 4.65 4.79 14.54
C ALA A 103 4.65 5.11 13.05
N ALA A 104 3.70 5.94 12.62
CA ALA A 104 3.66 6.50 11.27
C ALA A 104 4.64 7.69 11.14
N VAL A 105 5.13 7.95 9.93
CA VAL A 105 6.12 9.00 9.63
C VAL A 105 5.74 9.73 8.34
N ALA A 106 5.54 11.04 8.41
CA ALA A 106 5.04 11.87 7.30
C ALA A 106 5.78 11.70 5.96
N ASP A 107 5.01 11.62 4.88
CA ASP A 107 5.46 11.34 3.51
C ASP A 107 5.46 12.58 2.61
N SER A 108 6.17 12.47 1.48
CA SER A 108 5.98 13.38 0.34
C SER A 108 6.05 12.66 -1.01
N VAL A 109 5.23 13.10 -1.96
CA VAL A 109 5.18 12.55 -3.33
C VAL A 109 4.91 13.65 -4.36
N THR A 110 5.42 13.45 -5.57
CA THR A 110 5.10 14.29 -6.74
C THR A 110 4.35 13.47 -7.77
N VAL A 111 3.25 13.99 -8.29
CA VAL A 111 2.44 13.38 -9.36
C VAL A 111 2.12 14.44 -10.43
N ASN A 112 1.79 14.00 -11.64
CA ASN A 112 1.33 14.90 -12.70
C ASN A 112 -0.15 15.26 -12.53
N GLU A 113 -0.58 16.44 -12.96
CA GLU A 113 -2.02 16.67 -13.19
C GLU A 113 -2.57 15.74 -14.28
N ASP A 114 -3.90 15.53 -14.28
CA ASP A 114 -4.64 14.58 -15.12
C ASP A 114 -4.12 13.12 -15.11
N SER A 115 -3.25 12.77 -14.17
CA SER A 115 -2.83 11.38 -13.91
C SER A 115 -3.98 10.55 -13.32
N GLY A 116 -3.92 9.23 -13.56
CA GLY A 116 -4.86 8.27 -12.96
C GLY A 116 -4.58 8.04 -11.47
N ALA A 117 -5.08 6.92 -10.93
CA ALA A 117 -4.77 6.52 -9.56
C ALA A 117 -3.27 6.18 -9.41
N ASN A 118 -2.52 7.07 -8.75
CA ASN A 118 -1.12 6.89 -8.43
C ASN A 118 -0.98 6.10 -7.12
N THR A 119 -0.13 5.07 -7.09
CA THR A 119 0.18 4.30 -5.89
C THR A 119 1.25 5.00 -5.05
N ILE A 120 1.03 5.14 -3.75
CA ILE A 120 1.92 5.79 -2.77
C ILE A 120 2.24 4.80 -1.65
N THR A 121 3.51 4.44 -1.50
CA THR A 121 3.98 3.43 -0.53
C THR A 121 4.44 4.10 0.77
N VAL A 122 3.47 4.46 1.62
CA VAL A 122 3.68 5.13 2.92
C VAL A 122 4.44 4.27 3.95
N LEU A 123 4.23 2.95 3.94
CA LEU A 123 4.73 2.00 4.95
C LEU A 123 6.27 1.76 4.95
N THR A 124 7.06 2.56 4.21
CA THR A 124 8.50 2.33 4.03
C THR A 124 9.35 3.01 5.11
N ASN A 125 8.83 4.10 5.66
CA ASN A 125 9.43 4.99 6.67
C ASN A 125 8.78 4.80 8.05
N ASP A 126 7.61 4.17 8.09
CA ASP A 126 6.88 3.83 9.31
C ASP A 126 7.58 2.71 10.09
N THR A 127 7.36 2.68 11.41
CA THR A 127 7.84 1.62 12.31
C THR A 127 6.67 0.70 12.70
N PRO A 128 6.77 -0.63 12.51
CA PRO A 128 5.77 -1.57 12.99
C PRO A 128 5.77 -1.69 14.50
N ASP A 129 4.60 -2.07 15.03
CA ASP A 129 4.42 -2.71 16.32
C ASP A 129 4.95 -4.15 16.18
N PRO A 130 6.03 -4.55 16.87
CA PRO A 130 6.60 -5.90 16.78
C PRO A 130 5.61 -6.97 17.27
N ASP A 131 5.02 -6.74 18.45
CA ASP A 131 3.95 -7.55 19.06
C ASP A 131 2.69 -7.67 18.16
N GLY A 132 2.49 -6.66 17.32
CA GLY A 132 1.32 -6.44 16.50
C GLY A 132 1.07 -7.44 15.36
N THR A 133 -0.19 -7.47 14.92
CA THR A 133 -0.59 -8.15 13.68
C THR A 133 -0.11 -7.39 12.44
N ALA A 134 -0.13 -8.06 11.28
CA ALA A 134 0.24 -7.56 9.94
C ALA A 134 0.21 -6.03 9.76
N PHE A 135 1.39 -5.47 9.47
CA PHE A 135 1.63 -4.04 9.30
C PHE A 135 1.02 -3.50 8.00
N VAL A 136 -0.13 -2.82 8.12
CA VAL A 136 -0.89 -2.30 6.96
C VAL A 136 -1.48 -0.91 7.23
N VAL A 137 -1.79 -0.17 6.15
CA VAL A 137 -2.65 1.02 6.17
C VAL A 137 -4.09 0.58 6.48
N THR A 138 -4.66 1.12 7.55
CA THR A 138 -6.01 0.81 8.04
C THR A 138 -7.05 1.85 7.58
N ALA A 139 -6.65 3.11 7.38
CA ALA A 139 -7.52 4.17 6.88
C ALA A 139 -6.75 5.24 6.09
N VAL A 140 -7.50 6.06 5.33
CA VAL A 140 -6.99 7.26 4.65
C VAL A 140 -8.02 8.39 4.76
N GLY A 141 -7.55 9.61 5.00
CA GLY A 141 -8.34 10.84 4.96
C GLY A 141 -8.56 11.35 3.54
N THR A 142 -9.48 12.29 3.38
CA THR A 142 -9.75 12.95 2.09
C THR A 142 -8.69 14.00 1.76
N ALA A 143 -8.23 14.03 0.52
CA ALA A 143 -7.49 15.15 -0.04
C ALA A 143 -8.45 16.29 -0.46
N THR A 144 -7.93 17.51 -0.71
CA THR A 144 -8.78 18.67 -1.12
C THR A 144 -8.94 18.76 -2.63
N ASN A 145 -7.88 18.41 -3.36
CA ASN A 145 -7.74 18.57 -4.81
C ASN A 145 -7.49 17.22 -5.52
N GLY A 146 -7.91 16.12 -4.89
CA GLY A 146 -7.89 14.77 -5.45
C GLY A 146 -8.73 13.79 -4.64
N THR A 147 -8.79 12.54 -5.08
CA THR A 147 -9.46 11.43 -4.40
C THR A 147 -8.46 10.41 -3.88
N THR A 148 -8.67 9.93 -2.66
CA THR A 148 -7.82 8.99 -1.94
C THR A 148 -8.54 7.68 -1.66
N ALA A 149 -7.81 6.55 -1.68
CA ALA A 149 -8.31 5.25 -1.23
C ALA A 149 -7.18 4.36 -0.70
N VAL A 150 -7.48 3.55 0.32
CA VAL A 150 -6.57 2.51 0.82
C VAL A 150 -6.41 1.43 -0.27
N GLY A 151 -5.17 1.02 -0.53
CA GLY A 151 -4.85 0.03 -1.55
C GLY A 151 -5.23 -1.41 -1.17
N PRO A 152 -5.08 -2.37 -2.11
CA PRO A 152 -5.35 -3.79 -1.85
C PRO A 152 -4.60 -4.30 -0.61
N ALA A 153 -5.34 -4.96 0.30
CA ALA A 153 -4.86 -5.45 1.59
C ALA A 153 -4.15 -4.39 2.48
N GLY A 154 -4.37 -3.10 2.26
CA GLY A 154 -3.73 -2.02 3.04
C GLY A 154 -2.24 -1.81 2.74
N ALA A 155 -1.70 -2.39 1.66
CA ALA A 155 -0.27 -2.33 1.35
C ALA A 155 0.25 -0.97 0.83
N ASN A 156 -0.63 0.02 0.64
CA ASN A 156 -0.33 1.36 0.12
C ASN A 156 -1.57 2.26 0.22
N VAL A 157 -1.39 3.54 -0.12
CA VAL A 157 -2.48 4.46 -0.47
C VAL A 157 -2.50 4.68 -1.98
N THR A 158 -3.67 5.02 -2.54
CA THR A 158 -3.80 5.54 -3.90
C THR A 158 -4.32 6.98 -3.89
N TYR A 159 -3.81 7.81 -4.80
CA TYR A 159 -4.24 9.21 -5.00
C TYR A 159 -4.45 9.51 -6.49
N THR A 160 -5.62 10.07 -6.82
CA THR A 160 -5.94 10.60 -8.16
C THR A 160 -6.16 12.10 -8.04
N PRO A 161 -5.38 12.98 -8.70
CA PRO A 161 -5.65 14.42 -8.69
C PRO A 161 -6.99 14.74 -9.37
N ASN A 162 -7.60 15.86 -9.00
CA ASN A 162 -8.71 16.45 -9.74
C ASN A 162 -8.21 16.92 -11.11
N GLY A 163 -9.08 16.80 -12.12
CA GLY A 163 -8.75 17.23 -13.49
C GLY A 163 -8.44 18.73 -13.57
N ASN A 164 -7.35 19.07 -14.26
CA ASN A 164 -6.81 20.41 -14.49
C ASN A 164 -6.43 21.13 -13.16
N TYR A 165 -6.01 20.36 -12.16
CA TYR A 165 -5.43 20.87 -10.92
C TYR A 165 -3.92 20.59 -10.87
N CYS A 166 -3.13 21.65 -10.75
CA CYS A 166 -1.76 21.59 -10.28
C CYS A 166 -1.52 22.53 -9.08
N GLY A 167 -0.64 22.12 -8.17
CA GLY A 167 -0.42 22.77 -6.88
C GLY A 167 -0.19 21.78 -5.73
N PRO A 168 -0.05 22.29 -4.49
CA PRO A 168 0.10 21.45 -3.30
C PRO A 168 -1.26 20.95 -2.80
N ASP A 169 -1.35 19.65 -2.51
CA ASP A 169 -2.46 19.03 -1.78
C ASP A 169 -1.91 18.13 -0.65
N SER A 170 -2.77 17.66 0.25
CA SER A 170 -2.37 16.78 1.35
C SER A 170 -3.53 15.95 1.84
N PHE A 171 -3.22 14.77 2.39
CA PHE A 171 -4.17 13.91 3.08
C PHE A 171 -3.46 13.20 4.23
N THR A 172 -4.22 12.67 5.20
CA THR A 172 -3.67 11.80 6.25
C THR A 172 -3.86 10.33 5.91
N TYR A 173 -3.00 9.47 6.43
CA TYR A 173 -3.21 8.02 6.48
C TYR A 173 -3.13 7.52 7.92
N THR A 174 -3.57 6.30 8.15
CA THR A 174 -3.53 5.64 9.47
C THR A 174 -3.08 4.20 9.28
N ILE A 175 -2.20 3.72 10.16
CA ILE A 175 -1.63 2.37 10.11
C ILE A 175 -2.25 1.44 11.16
N THR A 176 -1.77 0.21 11.20
CA THR A 176 -2.03 -0.74 12.30
C THR A 176 -1.50 -0.14 13.61
N GLY A 177 -2.17 -0.38 14.75
CA GLY A 177 -1.91 0.34 16.00
C GLY A 177 -2.54 1.74 16.08
N GLY A 178 -3.02 2.31 14.96
CA GLY A 178 -3.81 3.55 14.94
C GLY A 178 -3.00 4.85 14.90
N SER A 179 -1.67 4.79 14.80
CA SER A 179 -0.86 5.97 14.48
C SER A 179 -1.24 6.53 13.11
N SER A 180 -1.24 7.85 12.98
CA SER A 180 -1.69 8.57 11.78
C SER A 180 -0.72 9.69 11.43
N GLU A 181 -0.35 9.81 10.17
CA GLU A 181 0.52 10.89 9.68
C GLU A 181 0.05 11.46 8.32
N THR A 182 0.74 12.52 7.88
CA THR A 182 0.39 13.30 6.69
C THR A 182 1.21 12.93 5.47
N VAL A 183 0.56 12.73 4.32
CA VAL A 183 1.19 12.69 3.00
C VAL A 183 1.07 14.05 2.33
N SER A 184 2.21 14.65 1.98
CA SER A 184 2.28 15.89 1.20
C SER A 184 2.36 15.58 -0.30
N VAL A 185 1.41 16.08 -1.11
CA VAL A 185 1.35 15.84 -2.55
C VAL A 185 1.69 17.12 -3.32
N THR A 186 2.69 17.05 -4.19
CA THR A 186 2.93 18.09 -5.20
C THR A 186 2.35 17.63 -6.53
N VAL A 187 1.30 18.30 -7.03
CA VAL A 187 0.75 18.03 -8.36
C VAL A 187 1.40 18.99 -9.36
N THR A 188 2.18 18.47 -10.31
CA THR A 188 2.90 19.28 -11.31
C THR A 188 2.07 19.51 -12.57
N CYS A 189 2.04 20.77 -13.03
CA CYS A 189 1.29 21.16 -14.22
C CYS A 189 1.89 20.58 -15.51
N ILE A 190 1.03 20.32 -16.51
CA ILE A 190 1.40 19.87 -17.87
C ILE A 190 0.70 20.77 -18.90
N ASP A 191 1.33 20.99 -20.06
CA ASP A 191 0.69 21.71 -21.17
C ASP A 191 -0.25 20.77 -21.94
N ASP A 192 -1.55 20.83 -21.62
CA ASP A 192 -2.64 20.18 -22.36
C ASP A 192 -2.78 20.68 -23.81
N GLY A 193 -2.15 21.81 -24.13
CA GLY A 193 -2.27 22.47 -25.43
C GLY A 193 -3.64 23.13 -25.65
N PRO A 194 -4.00 23.44 -26.91
CA PRO A 194 -5.22 24.18 -27.22
C PRO A 194 -6.47 23.31 -27.07
N ALA A 195 -7.15 23.44 -25.93
CA ALA A 195 -8.43 22.78 -25.64
C ALA A 195 -9.41 22.84 -26.83
N ALA A 196 -9.90 21.67 -27.25
CA ALA A 196 -10.69 21.52 -28.47
C ALA A 196 -12.05 22.22 -28.39
N ALA A 197 -12.11 23.46 -28.88
CA ALA A 197 -13.29 24.31 -28.81
C ALA A 197 -14.53 23.64 -29.41
N VAL A 198 -15.53 23.35 -28.57
CA VAL A 198 -16.72 22.55 -28.91
C VAL A 198 -17.42 23.13 -30.13
N ALA A 199 -17.36 22.40 -31.25
CA ALA A 199 -17.88 22.85 -32.54
C ALA A 199 -19.40 23.03 -32.46
N ARG A 200 -19.87 24.28 -32.31
CA ARG A 200 -21.29 24.62 -32.38
C ARG A 200 -21.81 24.41 -33.81
N GLN A 201 -22.21 23.19 -34.10
CA GLN A 201 -22.82 22.79 -35.37
C GLN A 201 -24.10 23.62 -35.61
N ARG A 202 -23.97 24.68 -36.41
CA ARG A 202 -25.09 25.52 -36.86
C ARG A 202 -25.87 24.78 -37.95
N ASP A 203 -26.65 23.78 -37.55
CA ASP A 203 -27.53 23.07 -38.46
C ASP A 203 -28.61 24.04 -39.00
N GLY A 204 -28.65 24.25 -40.31
CA GLY A 204 -29.16 25.54 -40.82
C GLY A 204 -29.21 25.78 -42.32
N LYS A 205 -29.59 24.78 -43.13
CA LYS A 205 -30.07 24.94 -44.54
C LYS A 205 -29.25 25.85 -45.49
N ARG A 206 -28.48 25.23 -46.40
CA ARG A 206 -28.44 25.71 -47.80
C ARG A 206 -29.06 24.66 -48.71
N ARG A 207 -30.09 25.05 -49.48
CA ARG A 207 -30.74 24.17 -50.47
C ARG A 207 -29.85 24.03 -51.72
N GLN A 208 -29.90 22.84 -52.33
CA GLN A 208 -29.19 22.52 -53.57
C GLN A 208 -29.61 23.45 -54.72
N ARG A 209 -28.66 23.77 -55.60
CA ARG A 209 -28.91 24.03 -57.02
C ARG A 209 -28.13 22.98 -57.81
N ARG A 210 -28.83 22.13 -58.58
CA ARG A 210 -28.23 21.25 -59.58
C ARG A 210 -27.92 22.05 -60.86
N GLN A 211 -26.98 21.55 -61.64
CA GLN A 211 -26.70 21.99 -63.02
C GLN A 211 -27.55 21.18 -64.04
N HIS A 212 -27.24 21.32 -65.34
CA HIS A 212 -27.91 20.81 -66.54
C HIS A 212 -29.06 21.71 -67.07
N ASP A 213 -29.22 21.95 -68.38
CA ASP A 213 -28.27 21.83 -69.52
C ASP A 213 -28.70 22.70 -70.73
N HIS A 214 -27.90 22.71 -71.79
CA HIS A 214 -28.03 23.28 -73.16
C HIS A 214 -29.42 23.71 -73.70
N GLY A 215 -29.44 24.89 -74.35
CA GLY A 215 -29.73 24.98 -75.80
C GLY A 215 -31.01 25.68 -76.31
N ILE A 216 -30.83 26.73 -77.15
CA ILE A 216 -31.63 27.16 -78.35
C ILE A 216 -33.14 27.44 -78.11
N ASP A 217 -33.74 28.61 -78.41
CA ASP A 217 -33.80 29.29 -79.72
C ASP A 217 -34.13 30.81 -79.59
N GLN A 218 -34.02 31.58 -80.68
CA GLN A 218 -34.64 32.91 -80.82
C GLN A 218 -35.95 32.85 -81.59
N ARG A 219 -36.99 33.58 -81.15
CA ARG A 219 -37.99 34.13 -82.10
C ARG A 219 -38.80 35.32 -81.59
N TYR A 220 -39.13 36.16 -82.57
CA TYR A 220 -39.98 37.36 -82.56
C TYR A 220 -41.30 37.25 -81.76
N ALA A 221 -41.69 38.31 -81.03
CA ALA A 221 -42.94 39.08 -81.24
C ALA A 221 -43.19 40.18 -80.16
N ARG A 222 -44.03 41.17 -80.51
CA ARG A 222 -44.72 42.14 -79.64
C ARG A 222 -46.26 41.92 -79.83
N PRO A 223 -47.20 42.64 -79.17
CA PRO A 223 -47.11 43.62 -78.07
C PRO A 223 -48.13 43.32 -76.92
N ASP A 224 -48.48 44.37 -76.15
CA ASP A 224 -49.75 44.61 -75.44
C ASP A 224 -50.02 43.97 -74.06
N GLY A 225 -50.76 44.70 -73.22
CA GLY A 225 -51.35 44.19 -71.96
C GLY A 225 -51.19 45.09 -70.73
N HIS A 226 -52.25 45.86 -70.42
CA HIS A 226 -52.46 46.52 -69.12
C HIS A 226 -52.48 45.50 -67.96
N GLY A 227 -52.25 45.84 -66.68
CA GLY A 227 -52.14 47.17 -66.07
C GLY A 227 -51.89 47.10 -64.54
N LEU A 228 -52.26 48.17 -63.83
CA LEU A 228 -51.91 48.39 -62.42
C LEU A 228 -52.86 47.73 -61.42
N CYS A 229 -52.33 47.25 -60.28
CA CYS A 229 -52.86 47.67 -58.97
C CYS A 229 -51.89 47.43 -57.79
N ARG A 230 -52.10 48.14 -56.69
CA ARG A 230 -51.41 48.02 -55.39
C ARG A 230 -52.45 47.86 -54.28
N HIS A 231 -52.09 47.22 -53.17
CA HIS A 231 -52.32 47.59 -51.75
C HIS A 231 -51.99 46.35 -50.89
N ARG A 232 -51.15 46.30 -49.84
CA ARG A 232 -50.65 47.23 -48.80
C ARG A 232 -51.53 47.25 -47.53
N ARG A 233 -50.95 46.72 -46.43
CA ARG A 233 -51.29 46.82 -44.97
C ARG A 233 -52.18 45.69 -44.40
N GLN A 234 -52.15 45.36 -43.10
CA GLN A 234 -51.42 45.97 -41.97
C GLN A 234 -50.94 44.98 -40.88
N TYR A 235 -50.17 45.48 -39.91
CA TYR A 235 -49.58 44.80 -38.74
C TYR A 235 -50.40 45.13 -37.47
N ARG A 236 -50.58 44.20 -36.52
CA ARG A 236 -50.81 44.50 -35.09
C ARG A 236 -50.42 43.30 -34.19
N ASP A 237 -50.34 43.52 -32.88
CA ASP A 237 -49.33 42.92 -32.00
C ASP A 237 -49.75 42.93 -30.49
N GLN A 238 -49.09 42.08 -29.69
CA GLN A 238 -48.91 42.07 -28.21
C GLN A 238 -49.97 41.54 -27.19
N ARG A 239 -49.45 40.70 -26.26
CA ARG A 239 -49.74 40.58 -24.79
C ARG A 239 -51.14 40.05 -24.38
N THR A 240 -51.48 39.65 -23.13
CA THR A 240 -50.88 39.61 -21.75
C THR A 240 -51.59 38.47 -20.95
N THR A 241 -51.24 37.92 -19.76
CA THR A 241 -50.21 38.06 -18.68
C THR A 241 -50.07 36.68 -17.95
N ALA A 242 -49.24 36.57 -16.89
CA ALA A 242 -49.30 35.51 -15.86
C ALA A 242 -49.60 36.08 -14.46
N VAL A 243 -49.99 35.25 -13.47
CA VAL A 243 -50.39 35.66 -12.10
C VAL A 243 -49.83 34.68 -11.03
N ALA A 244 -49.53 35.18 -9.83
CA ALA A 244 -48.86 34.45 -8.73
C ALA A 244 -49.81 33.89 -7.65
N ARG A 245 -49.26 33.14 -6.67
CA ARG A 245 -49.94 32.65 -5.46
C ARG A 245 -49.26 33.18 -4.18
N PRO A 246 -49.99 33.49 -3.09
CA PRO A 246 -49.42 33.94 -1.81
C PRO A 246 -49.15 32.78 -0.82
N VAL A 247 -48.36 33.10 0.21
CA VAL A 247 -48.00 32.23 1.36
C VAL A 247 -48.98 32.44 2.52
N ARG A 248 -49.04 31.49 3.46
CA ARG A 248 -49.51 31.74 4.84
C ARG A 248 -48.57 31.12 5.87
N THR A 249 -48.54 31.77 7.03
CA THR A 249 -47.96 31.34 8.32
C THR A 249 -48.77 30.23 8.95
#